data_AF-G1PWP8-F1
#
_entry.id   AF-G1PWP8-F1
#
_cell.length_a   1.000
_cell.length_b   1.000
_cell.length_c   1.000
_cell.angle_alpha   90.00
_cell.angle_beta   90.00
_cell.angle_gamma   90.00
#
_symmetry.space_group_name_H-M   'P 1'
#
loop_
_entity.id
_entity.type
_entity.pdbx_description
1 polymer ?
#
loop_
_entity_poly.entity_id
_entity_poly.type
_entity_poly.pdbx_seq_one_letter_code
_entity_poly.pdbx_strand_id
1 'polypeptide(L)'
;MAASKVKQDMPPPGGYGPIDYKRNLPRRGLSGYSMFALGIGAMIFGHWSMMKWNRERRRLQIEDFEARIALMPLLQAEKDRRVLQMLRENLEEEAIIMKDVPNWKVGESVFHTMRWVPPIMGELYGLRTNEEIVNATYGFVWYTSRFWCYPDSAETPSTSQAGGDECSRNKQWPHLAWGTVEHLKCQLKSGGALWHNYHGGGSCSGTGAAGGLSFWAAAAGGVMWPC
;
A
#
# COMPACT_ATOMS: atom_id res chain seq x y z
N MET A 1 17.25 91.92 -40.26
CA MET A 1 16.68 91.06 -39.21
C MET A 1 17.26 89.66 -39.39
N ALA A 2 18.24 89.25 -38.57
CA ALA A 2 18.79 87.90 -38.61
C ALA A 2 17.83 86.96 -37.86
N ALA A 3 17.26 85.97 -38.56
CA ALA A 3 16.35 85.01 -37.95
C ALA A 3 17.12 84.04 -37.04
N SER A 4 16.69 83.88 -35.80
CA SER A 4 17.22 82.88 -34.88
C SER A 4 16.91 81.48 -35.41
N LYS A 5 17.95 80.70 -35.69
CA LYS A 5 17.80 79.34 -36.22
C LYS A 5 17.38 78.39 -35.09
N VAL A 6 16.07 78.22 -34.90
CA VAL A 6 15.53 77.18 -34.00
C VAL A 6 15.86 75.81 -34.58
N LYS A 7 16.70 75.05 -33.88
CA LYS A 7 17.00 73.65 -34.22
C LYS A 7 15.88 72.78 -33.68
N GLN A 8 14.86 72.60 -34.49
CA GLN A 8 13.73 71.74 -34.18
C GLN A 8 14.10 70.28 -34.48
N ASP A 9 13.80 69.38 -33.56
CA ASP A 9 13.95 67.95 -33.80
C ASP A 9 12.90 67.51 -34.82
N MET A 10 13.39 67.07 -35.97
CA MET A 10 12.60 66.64 -37.11
C MET A 10 13.05 65.23 -37.51
N PRO A 11 12.12 64.38 -37.99
CA PRO A 11 12.51 63.08 -38.51
C PRO A 11 13.50 63.26 -39.65
N PRO A 12 14.47 62.35 -39.81
CA PRO A 12 15.49 62.48 -40.84
C PRO A 12 14.84 62.61 -42.23
N PRO A 13 15.43 63.39 -43.15
CA PRO A 13 14.91 63.52 -44.51
C PRO A 13 14.96 62.14 -45.19
N GLY A 14 13.81 61.48 -45.29
CA GLY A 14 13.67 60.07 -45.69
C GLY A 14 12.75 59.22 -44.79
N GLY A 15 12.37 59.71 -43.61
CA GLY A 15 11.47 59.02 -42.68
C GLY A 15 12.15 57.86 -41.92
N TYR A 16 11.41 57.22 -41.01
CA TYR A 16 11.88 56.02 -40.31
C TYR A 16 11.65 54.77 -41.17
N GLY A 17 12.49 53.75 -40.99
CA GLY A 17 12.32 52.47 -41.65
C GLY A 17 10.97 51.81 -41.35
N PRO A 18 10.49 50.91 -42.23
CA PRO A 18 9.21 50.25 -42.04
C PRO A 18 9.23 49.41 -40.76
N ILE A 19 8.26 49.66 -39.88
CA ILE A 19 8.07 48.94 -38.63
C ILE A 19 7.01 47.87 -38.86
N ASP A 20 7.38 46.60 -38.63
CA ASP A 20 6.45 45.48 -38.74
C ASP A 20 5.47 45.47 -37.56
N TYR A 21 4.34 46.14 -37.73
CA TYR A 21 3.26 46.19 -36.74
C TYR A 21 2.39 44.92 -36.73
N LYS A 22 2.58 44.01 -37.70
CA LYS A 22 1.80 42.77 -37.83
C LYS A 22 2.41 41.65 -37.01
N ARG A 23 1.56 40.91 -36.31
CA ARG A 23 1.95 39.74 -35.53
C ARG A 23 2.38 38.58 -36.45
N ASN A 24 3.66 38.22 -36.44
CA ASN A 24 4.26 37.13 -37.22
C ASN A 24 4.52 35.89 -36.36
N LEU A 25 3.48 35.11 -36.03
CA LEU A 25 3.66 33.83 -35.32
C LEU A 25 3.85 32.67 -36.30
N PRO A 26 5.06 32.10 -36.42
CA PRO A 26 5.25 30.90 -37.22
C PRO A 26 4.59 29.72 -36.52
N ARG A 27 3.81 28.94 -37.28
CA ARG A 27 3.25 27.67 -36.80
C ARG A 27 4.38 26.65 -36.68
N ARG A 28 4.96 26.55 -35.49
CA ARG A 28 5.99 25.56 -35.13
C ARG A 28 5.34 24.33 -34.49
N GLY A 29 5.85 23.15 -34.80
CA GLY A 29 5.41 21.88 -34.20
C GLY A 29 4.99 20.82 -35.22
N LEU A 30 4.81 19.60 -34.72
CA LEU A 30 4.29 18.47 -35.47
C LEU A 30 2.77 18.61 -35.65
N SER A 31 2.23 18.09 -36.75
CA SER A 31 0.77 18.00 -36.95
C SER A 31 0.11 17.18 -35.85
N GLY A 32 -1.14 17.49 -35.49
CA GLY A 32 -1.89 16.74 -34.48
C GLY A 32 -1.95 15.24 -34.78
N TYR A 33 -2.17 14.87 -36.05
CA TYR A 33 -2.14 13.47 -36.49
C TYR A 33 -0.78 12.79 -36.28
N SER A 34 0.32 13.51 -36.54
CA SER A 34 1.66 12.97 -36.28
C SER A 34 1.94 12.80 -34.79
N MET A 35 1.41 13.65 -33.92
CA MET A 35 1.54 13.45 -32.46
C MET A 35 0.78 12.21 -32.00
N PHE A 36 -0.44 11.98 -32.50
CA PHE A 36 -1.19 10.76 -32.19
C PHE A 36 -0.52 9.50 -32.72
N ALA A 37 0.03 9.53 -33.93
CA ALA A 37 0.76 8.40 -34.50
C ALA A 37 1.99 8.03 -33.65
N LEU A 38 2.77 9.03 -33.21
CA LEU A 38 3.92 8.80 -32.33
C LEU A 38 3.49 8.29 -30.94
N GLY A 39 2.42 8.86 -30.37
CA GLY A 39 1.88 8.42 -29.09
C GLY A 39 1.40 6.96 -29.13
N ILE A 40 0.62 6.60 -30.15
CA ILE A 40 0.15 5.23 -30.34
C ILE A 40 1.31 4.27 -30.60
N GLY A 41 2.30 4.67 -31.42
CA GLY A 41 3.50 3.87 -31.67
C GLY A 41 4.29 3.59 -30.39
N ALA A 42 4.48 4.60 -29.55
CA ALA A 42 5.15 4.45 -28.25
C ALA A 42 4.35 3.54 -27.30
N MET A 43 3.02 3.66 -27.27
CA MET A 43 2.17 2.80 -26.44
C MET A 43 2.21 1.35 -26.90
N ILE A 44 2.10 1.08 -28.21
CA ILE A 44 2.19 -0.29 -28.76
C ILE A 44 3.54 -0.91 -28.41
N PHE A 45 4.63 -0.15 -28.55
CA PHE A 45 5.97 -0.63 -28.18
C PHE A 45 6.12 -0.86 -26.67
N GLY A 46 5.57 0.04 -25.85
CA GLY A 46 5.54 -0.10 -24.39
C GLY A 46 4.76 -1.35 -23.94
N HIS A 47 3.59 -1.59 -24.52
CA HIS A 47 2.82 -2.80 -24.23
C HIS A 47 3.55 -4.06 -24.69
N TRP A 48 4.18 -4.05 -25.88
CA TRP A 48 4.93 -5.20 -26.38
C TRP A 48 6.13 -5.56 -25.48
N SER A 49 6.92 -4.57 -25.09
CA SER A 49 8.06 -4.77 -24.18
C SER A 49 7.61 -5.23 -22.79
N MET A 50 6.54 -4.64 -22.24
CA MET A 50 5.94 -5.05 -20.97
C MET A 50 5.40 -6.49 -21.03
N MET A 51 4.75 -6.88 -22.13
CA MET A 51 4.27 -8.26 -22.32
C MET A 51 5.44 -9.26 -22.34
N LYS A 52 6.53 -8.93 -23.04
CA LYS A 52 7.74 -9.76 -23.05
C LYS A 52 8.33 -9.89 -21.65
N TRP A 53 8.46 -8.79 -20.92
CA TRP A 53 9.00 -8.77 -19.57
C TRP A 53 8.13 -9.53 -18.56
N ASN A 54 6.80 -9.37 -18.62
CA ASN A 54 5.89 -10.08 -17.73
C ASN A 54 5.88 -11.60 -17.98
N ARG A 55 6.13 -12.05 -19.22
CA ARG A 55 6.34 -13.48 -19.50
C ARG A 55 7.62 -13.98 -18.84
N GLU A 56 8.70 -13.21 -18.89
CA GLU A 56 9.96 -13.58 -18.26
C GLU A 56 9.85 -13.60 -16.73
N ARG A 57 9.22 -12.57 -16.13
CA ARG A 57 8.94 -12.56 -14.69
C ARG A 57 8.12 -13.76 -14.24
N ARG A 58 7.15 -14.21 -15.04
CA ARG A 58 6.38 -15.43 -14.74
C ARG A 58 7.26 -16.68 -14.77
N ARG A 59 8.20 -16.79 -15.71
CA ARG A 59 9.15 -17.91 -15.76
C ARG A 59 10.02 -17.94 -14.51
N LEU A 60 10.61 -16.81 -14.13
CA LEU A 60 11.41 -16.69 -12.90
C LEU A 60 10.60 -17.03 -11.65
N GLN A 61 9.35 -16.57 -11.56
CA GLN A 61 8.47 -16.93 -10.45
C GLN A 61 8.15 -18.43 -10.41
N ILE A 62 8.01 -19.08 -11.57
CA ILE A 62 7.81 -20.53 -11.63
C ILE A 62 9.07 -21.24 -11.14
N GLU A 63 10.26 -20.82 -11.57
CA GLU A 63 11.54 -21.37 -11.07
C GLU A 63 11.67 -21.23 -9.55
N ASP A 64 11.32 -20.06 -8.98
CA ASP A 64 11.30 -19.83 -7.53
C ASP A 64 10.31 -20.77 -6.81
N PHE A 65 9.13 -21.00 -7.39
CA PHE A 65 8.14 -21.91 -6.82
C PHE A 65 8.57 -23.37 -6.93
N GLU A 66 9.17 -23.78 -8.03
CA GLU A 66 9.73 -25.13 -8.21
C GLU A 66 10.85 -25.39 -7.20
N ALA A 67 11.75 -24.41 -7.01
CA ALA A 67 12.78 -24.48 -5.98
C ALA A 67 12.16 -24.63 -4.57
N ARG A 68 11.10 -23.89 -4.27
CA ARG A 68 10.38 -24.02 -2.99
C ARG A 68 9.73 -25.39 -2.83
N ILE A 69 9.07 -25.91 -3.88
CA ILE A 69 8.42 -27.23 -3.86
C ILE A 69 9.45 -28.33 -3.59
N ALA A 70 10.65 -28.23 -4.19
CA ALA A 70 11.73 -29.17 -3.96
C ALA A 70 12.22 -29.19 -2.51
N LEU A 71 12.24 -28.04 -1.83
CA LEU A 71 12.67 -27.91 -0.43
C LEU A 71 11.56 -28.19 0.60
N MET A 72 10.29 -28.05 0.20
CA MET A 72 9.13 -28.21 1.08
C MET A 72 9.10 -29.50 1.91
N PRO A 73 9.38 -30.71 1.38
CA PRO A 73 9.28 -31.93 2.17
C PRO A 73 10.31 -31.99 3.31
N LEU A 74 11.50 -31.43 3.11
CA LEU A 74 12.53 -31.38 4.14
C LEU A 74 12.11 -30.43 5.27
N LEU A 75 11.69 -29.21 4.91
CA LEU A 75 11.23 -28.22 5.88
C LEU A 75 10.00 -28.69 6.65
N GLN A 76 9.11 -29.44 5.99
CA GLN A 76 7.94 -30.02 6.63
C GLN A 76 8.36 -31.08 7.67
N ALA A 77 9.29 -31.98 7.33
CA ALA A 77 9.78 -32.99 8.26
C ALA A 77 10.50 -32.38 9.48
N GLU A 78 11.30 -31.33 9.27
CA GLU A 78 11.95 -30.60 10.36
C GLU A 78 10.94 -29.88 11.25
N LYS A 79 9.94 -29.24 10.65
CA LYS A 79 8.86 -28.59 11.39
C LYS A 79 8.06 -29.58 12.23
N ASP A 80 7.70 -30.72 11.65
CA ASP A 80 6.93 -31.76 12.35
C ASP A 80 7.72 -32.31 13.55
N ARG A 81 9.02 -32.58 13.38
CA ARG A 81 9.91 -32.98 14.49
C ARG A 81 9.96 -31.91 15.59
N ARG A 82 10.14 -30.65 15.22
CA ARG A 82 10.23 -29.53 16.17
C ARG A 82 8.94 -29.38 16.97
N VAL A 83 7.78 -29.45 16.32
CA VAL A 83 6.46 -29.33 16.97
C VAL A 83 6.24 -30.48 17.96
N LEU A 84 6.52 -31.72 17.55
CA LEU A 84 6.35 -32.89 18.42
C LEU A 84 7.30 -32.88 19.62
N GLN A 85 8.54 -32.40 19.44
CA GLN A 85 9.49 -32.21 20.55
C GLN A 85 8.95 -31.22 21.58
N MET A 86 8.49 -30.05 21.14
CA MET A 86 7.94 -29.04 22.06
C MET A 86 6.69 -29.54 22.80
N LEU A 87 5.79 -30.25 22.11
CA LEU A 87 4.62 -30.83 22.77
C LEU A 87 5.00 -31.93 23.76
N ARG A 88 6.05 -32.70 23.47
CA ARG A 88 6.54 -33.73 24.38
C ARG A 88 7.13 -33.12 25.65
N GLU A 89 7.95 -32.07 25.50
CA GLU A 89 8.50 -31.29 26.62
C GLU A 89 7.37 -30.71 27.49
N ASN A 90 6.38 -30.05 26.87
CA ASN A 90 5.26 -29.46 27.59
C ASN A 90 4.40 -30.51 28.33
N LEU A 91 4.20 -31.70 27.74
CA LEU A 91 3.48 -32.80 28.40
C LEU A 91 4.25 -33.36 29.61
N GLU A 92 5.57 -33.45 29.52
CA GLU A 92 6.43 -33.89 30.63
C GLU A 92 6.41 -32.85 31.77
N GLU A 93 6.48 -31.56 31.46
CA GLU A 93 6.34 -30.48 32.44
C GLU A 93 4.95 -30.41 33.05
N GLU A 94 3.88 -30.56 32.25
CA GLU A 94 2.50 -30.61 32.73
C GLU A 94 2.30 -31.76 33.73
N ALA A 95 2.85 -32.95 33.44
CA ALA A 95 2.78 -34.10 34.35
C ALA A 95 3.42 -33.81 35.72
N ILE A 96 4.52 -33.05 35.73
CA ILE A 96 5.24 -32.68 36.95
C ILE A 96 4.47 -31.60 37.73
N ILE A 97 3.95 -30.58 37.03
CA ILE A 97 3.26 -29.43 37.64
C ILE A 97 1.88 -29.82 38.16
N MET A 98 1.13 -30.66 37.44
CA MET A 98 -0.28 -30.99 37.73
C MET A 98 -0.48 -32.23 38.61
N LYS A 99 0.59 -32.84 39.12
CA LYS A 99 0.53 -34.07 39.93
C LYS A 99 -0.37 -33.96 41.18
N ASP A 100 -0.48 -32.77 41.75
CA ASP A 100 -1.16 -32.53 43.03
C ASP A 100 -2.62 -32.09 42.86
N VAL A 101 -3.09 -31.89 41.62
CA VAL A 101 -4.44 -31.38 41.33
C VAL A 101 -5.41 -32.55 41.10
N PRO A 102 -6.46 -32.70 41.92
CA PRO A 102 -7.43 -33.77 41.75
C PRO A 102 -8.26 -33.58 40.46
N ASN A 103 -8.59 -34.69 39.78
CA ASN A 103 -9.35 -34.74 38.53
C ASN A 103 -8.67 -34.13 37.29
N TRP A 104 -7.37 -33.85 37.34
CA TRP A 104 -6.62 -33.45 36.15
C TRP A 104 -6.10 -34.68 35.40
N LYS A 105 -6.34 -34.74 34.07
CA LYS A 105 -5.75 -35.76 33.21
C LYS A 105 -4.74 -35.11 32.27
N VAL A 106 -3.48 -35.48 32.43
CA VAL A 106 -2.37 -34.94 31.62
C VAL A 106 -2.57 -35.31 30.15
N GLY A 107 -2.47 -34.32 29.26
CA GLY A 107 -2.57 -34.52 27.82
C GLY A 107 -3.95 -34.94 27.31
N GLU A 108 -5.02 -34.75 28.09
CA GLU A 108 -6.38 -34.95 27.60
C GLU A 108 -6.73 -33.90 26.53
N SER A 109 -7.15 -34.35 25.35
CA SER A 109 -7.53 -33.44 24.28
C SER A 109 -8.82 -32.70 24.63
N VAL A 110 -8.82 -31.37 24.48
CA VAL A 110 -10.02 -30.53 24.67
C VAL A 110 -11.13 -30.87 23.67
N PHE A 111 -10.74 -31.36 22.49
CA PHE A 111 -11.67 -31.75 21.43
C PHE A 111 -12.19 -33.17 21.63
N HIS A 112 -13.46 -33.40 21.29
CA HIS A 112 -14.08 -34.73 21.30
C HIS A 112 -13.64 -35.64 20.14
N THR A 113 -12.76 -35.17 19.24
CA THR A 113 -12.33 -35.89 18.04
C THR A 113 -10.98 -36.56 18.25
N MET A 114 -10.81 -37.80 17.76
CA MET A 114 -9.51 -38.50 17.71
C MET A 114 -8.57 -38.00 16.60
N ARG A 115 -8.97 -36.94 15.88
CA ARG A 115 -8.19 -36.34 14.80
C ARG A 115 -7.12 -35.43 15.39
N TRP A 116 -5.92 -35.47 14.81
CA TRP A 116 -4.86 -34.50 15.12
C TRP A 116 -5.31 -33.07 14.81
N VAL A 117 -5.20 -32.19 15.80
CA VAL A 117 -5.42 -30.75 15.67
C VAL A 117 -4.07 -30.06 15.82
N PRO A 118 -3.68 -29.17 14.88
CA PRO A 118 -2.43 -28.44 15.02
C PRO A 118 -2.46 -27.56 16.28
N PRO A 119 -1.39 -27.56 17.08
CA PRO A 119 -1.38 -26.80 18.33
C PRO A 119 -1.37 -25.29 18.07
N ILE A 120 -1.99 -24.53 18.98
CA ILE A 120 -1.91 -23.07 18.94
C ILE A 120 -0.55 -22.58 19.46
N MET A 121 -0.19 -21.34 19.14
CA MET A 121 1.08 -20.75 19.60
C MET A 121 1.20 -20.75 21.13
N GLY A 122 0.08 -20.56 21.84
CA GLY A 122 0.05 -20.61 23.32
C GLY A 122 0.29 -22.00 23.90
N GLU A 123 -0.11 -23.07 23.20
CA GLU A 123 0.14 -24.46 23.63
C GLU A 123 1.59 -24.86 23.43
N LEU A 124 2.26 -24.31 22.40
CA LEU A 124 3.67 -24.57 22.12
C LEU A 124 4.61 -23.75 23.01
N TYR A 125 4.34 -22.45 23.15
CA TYR A 125 5.25 -21.51 23.79
C TYR A 125 4.80 -21.06 25.19
N GLY A 126 3.70 -21.57 25.73
CA GLY A 126 3.12 -21.10 27.00
C GLY A 126 4.04 -21.22 28.22
N LEU A 127 4.94 -22.21 28.23
CA LEU A 127 5.90 -22.45 29.33
C LEU A 127 7.29 -21.84 29.05
N ARG A 128 7.51 -21.30 27.84
CA ARG A 128 8.79 -20.70 27.42
C ARG A 128 8.97 -19.30 27.97
N THR A 129 10.16 -18.74 27.75
CA THR A 129 10.46 -17.34 28.06
C THR A 129 9.62 -16.38 27.22
N ASN A 130 9.29 -15.22 27.79
CA ASN A 130 8.50 -14.18 27.12
C ASN A 130 9.14 -13.68 25.82
N GLU A 131 10.46 -13.67 25.73
CA GLU A 131 11.18 -13.30 24.51
C GLU A 131 10.90 -14.26 23.34
N GLU A 132 10.89 -15.58 23.61
CA GLU A 132 10.58 -16.59 22.61
C GLU A 132 9.12 -16.50 22.16
N ILE A 133 8.20 -16.25 23.10
CA ILE A 133 6.77 -16.04 22.80
C ILE A 133 6.57 -14.85 21.87
N VAL A 134 7.17 -13.70 22.21
CA VAL A 134 7.03 -12.46 21.41
C VAL A 134 7.66 -12.63 20.04
N ASN A 135 8.82 -13.28 19.94
CA ASN A 135 9.48 -13.54 18.68
C ASN A 135 8.68 -14.50 17.80
N ALA A 136 8.19 -15.61 18.35
CA ALA A 136 7.42 -16.59 17.61
C ALA A 136 6.06 -16.03 17.13
N THR A 137 5.43 -15.15 17.92
CA THR A 137 4.11 -14.59 17.61
C THR A 137 4.19 -13.40 16.66
N TYR A 138 5.13 -12.49 16.90
CA TYR A 138 5.17 -11.21 16.20
C TYR A 138 6.47 -10.95 15.44
N GLY A 139 7.45 -11.85 15.47
CA GLY A 139 8.76 -11.65 14.84
C GLY A 139 8.65 -11.28 13.37
N PHE A 140 7.79 -11.96 12.60
CA PHE A 140 7.55 -11.64 11.19
C PHE A 140 6.96 -10.24 10.97
N VAL A 141 5.99 -9.84 11.79
CA VAL A 141 5.31 -8.53 11.67
C VAL A 141 6.27 -7.39 12.03
N TRP A 142 7.04 -7.54 13.10
CA TRP A 142 7.97 -6.51 13.53
C TRP A 142 9.29 -6.50 12.75
N TYR A 143 9.61 -7.55 11.99
CA TYR A 143 10.87 -7.66 11.25
C TYR A 143 11.15 -6.43 10.37
N THR A 144 10.17 -5.98 9.59
CA THR A 144 10.34 -4.80 8.74
C THR A 144 10.37 -3.51 9.56
N SER A 145 9.54 -3.38 10.59
CA SER A 145 9.51 -2.17 11.42
C SER A 145 10.80 -1.97 12.24
N ARG A 146 11.46 -3.05 12.66
CA ARG A 146 12.73 -3.03 13.37
C ARG A 146 13.88 -2.66 12.43
N PHE A 147 13.86 -3.18 11.20
CA PHE A 147 14.82 -2.83 10.15
C PHE A 147 14.82 -1.34 9.80
N TRP A 148 13.66 -0.68 9.85
CA TRP A 148 13.56 0.77 9.61
C TRP A 148 13.91 1.64 10.83
N CYS A 149 13.86 1.11 12.06
CA CYS A 149 14.24 1.85 13.27
C CYS A 149 15.71 1.65 13.69
N TYR A 150 16.33 0.51 13.38
CA TYR A 150 17.74 0.22 13.67
C TYR A 150 18.36 -0.58 12.51
N PRO A 151 19.03 0.08 11.54
CA PRO A 151 19.62 -0.62 10.39
C PRO A 151 20.88 -1.45 10.71
N ASP A 152 21.49 -1.28 11.89
CA ASP A 152 22.76 -1.94 12.26
C ASP A 152 22.64 -3.20 13.15
N SER A 153 21.44 -3.59 13.61
CA SER A 153 21.31 -4.81 14.43
C SER A 153 21.01 -6.04 13.56
N ALA A 154 22.04 -6.58 12.90
CA ALA A 154 22.00 -7.89 12.24
C ALA A 154 22.14 -9.07 13.24
N GLU A 155 22.24 -8.79 14.54
CA GLU A 155 22.36 -9.83 15.57
C GLU A 155 21.01 -10.04 16.27
N THR A 156 20.56 -11.30 16.30
CA THR A 156 19.49 -11.76 17.18
C THR A 156 19.86 -11.40 18.63
N PRO A 157 19.02 -10.70 19.40
CA PRO A 157 19.37 -10.36 20.77
C PRO A 157 19.23 -11.61 21.62
N SER A 158 20.33 -12.31 21.86
CA SER A 158 20.49 -13.10 23.06
C SER A 158 20.69 -12.13 24.23
N THR A 159 19.76 -12.16 25.17
CA THR A 159 19.92 -11.70 26.57
C THR A 159 20.34 -10.25 26.82
N SER A 160 19.44 -9.55 27.54
CA SER A 160 19.72 -8.43 28.43
C SER A 160 20.41 -7.20 27.84
N GLN A 161 19.63 -6.28 27.27
CA GLN A 161 19.89 -4.85 27.45
C GLN A 161 18.59 -4.13 27.80
N ALA A 162 18.37 -3.96 29.10
CA ALA A 162 17.62 -2.84 29.63
C ALA A 162 18.45 -1.58 29.35
N GLY A 163 18.00 -0.75 28.41
CA GLY A 163 18.63 0.51 28.04
C GLY A 163 17.61 1.39 27.34
N GLY A 164 17.30 2.53 27.94
CA GLY A 164 16.08 3.29 27.73
C GLY A 164 15.91 3.97 26.37
N ASP A 165 14.64 4.21 26.04
CA ASP A 165 14.08 5.52 25.70
C ASP A 165 14.87 6.41 24.73
N GLU A 166 15.15 5.92 23.52
CA GLU A 166 15.49 6.80 22.39
C GLU A 166 14.71 6.47 21.10
N CYS A 167 13.52 5.86 21.23
CA CYS A 167 12.56 5.67 20.13
C CYS A 167 11.21 6.37 20.39
N SER A 168 11.18 7.39 21.25
CA SER A 168 9.98 8.21 21.49
C SER A 168 10.02 9.58 20.79
N ARG A 169 11.16 9.94 20.16
CA ARG A 169 11.41 11.32 19.69
C ARG A 169 11.16 11.59 18.21
N ASN A 170 10.69 10.61 17.42
CA ASN A 170 10.33 10.86 16.02
C ASN A 170 8.94 10.29 15.67
N LYS A 171 7.90 10.84 16.32
CA LYS A 171 6.51 10.73 15.85
C LYS A 171 6.28 11.71 14.70
N GLN A 172 6.92 11.46 13.56
CA GLN A 172 6.49 12.00 12.27
C GLN A 172 6.17 10.79 11.40
N TRP A 173 4.94 10.30 11.49
CA TRP A 173 4.46 9.20 10.66
C TRP A 173 4.53 9.58 9.18
N PRO A 174 5.05 8.73 8.28
CA PRO A 174 4.80 8.90 6.86
C PRO A 174 3.32 8.57 6.60
N HIS A 175 2.59 9.58 6.14
CA HIS A 175 1.19 9.49 5.70
C HIS A 175 1.05 8.64 4.43
N LEU A 176 1.28 7.32 4.46
CA LEU A 176 1.03 6.45 3.30
C LEU A 176 0.66 5.02 3.73
N ALA A 177 -0.48 4.84 4.40
CA ALA A 177 -1.16 3.53 4.50
C ALA A 177 -2.63 3.62 4.98
N TRP A 178 -3.36 4.72 4.70
CA TRP A 178 -4.81 4.81 4.97
C TRP A 178 -5.56 4.87 3.63
N GLY A 179 -5.81 3.70 3.03
CA GLY A 179 -6.52 3.59 1.75
C GLY A 179 -7.79 2.73 1.76
N THR A 180 -8.05 1.91 2.79
CA THR A 180 -9.11 0.89 2.70
C THR A 180 -10.02 0.76 3.94
N VAL A 181 -9.86 1.61 4.96
CA VAL A 181 -10.67 1.52 6.20
C VAL A 181 -11.65 2.69 6.40
N GLU A 182 -11.51 3.79 5.64
CA GLU A 182 -12.41 4.95 5.73
C GLU A 182 -13.77 4.71 5.04
N HIS A 183 -13.85 3.78 4.08
CA HIS A 183 -15.08 3.59 3.28
C HIS A 183 -16.17 2.76 3.98
N LEU A 184 -15.84 2.05 5.07
CA LEU A 184 -16.78 1.24 5.85
C LEU A 184 -17.33 1.96 7.11
N LYS A 185 -16.75 3.10 7.50
CA LYS A 185 -17.30 3.95 8.59
C LYS A 185 -18.40 4.92 8.12
N CYS A 186 -18.57 5.13 6.81
CA CYS A 186 -19.61 6.00 6.25
C CYS A 186 -20.99 5.35 6.03
N GLN A 187 -21.16 4.04 6.27
CA GLN A 187 -22.45 3.34 6.11
C GLN A 187 -23.16 3.00 7.43
N LEU A 188 -22.57 3.34 8.59
CA LEU A 188 -23.13 3.00 9.91
C LEU A 188 -23.50 4.21 10.76
N LYS A 189 -23.42 5.43 10.22
CA LYS A 189 -23.68 6.69 10.96
C LYS A 189 -24.92 7.46 10.48
N SER A 190 -25.85 6.79 9.80
CA SER A 190 -27.12 7.35 9.31
C SER A 190 -28.32 6.51 9.74
N GLY A 191 -28.43 6.19 11.04
CA GLY A 191 -29.61 5.55 11.61
C GLY A 191 -29.74 5.86 13.11
N GLY A 192 -30.81 6.55 13.49
CA GLY A 192 -31.23 6.77 14.89
C GLY A 192 -30.83 8.15 15.43
N ALA A 193 -31.59 9.23 15.21
CA ALA A 193 -32.89 9.59 15.78
C ALA A 193 -32.84 10.17 17.21
N LEU A 194 -33.62 11.25 17.38
CA LEU A 194 -34.31 11.74 18.59
C LEU A 194 -33.71 12.90 19.45
N TRP A 195 -34.47 14.03 19.39
CA TRP A 195 -34.73 15.13 20.35
C TRP A 195 -33.62 16.09 20.84
N HIS A 196 -33.72 17.39 20.50
CA HIS A 196 -34.46 18.40 21.29
C HIS A 196 -34.43 19.78 20.61
N ASN A 197 -35.55 20.50 20.75
CA ASN A 197 -35.85 21.87 20.28
C ASN A 197 -34.75 22.91 20.58
N TYR A 198 -34.49 23.82 19.63
CA TYR A 198 -34.31 25.26 19.91
C TYR A 198 -34.69 26.11 18.69
N HIS A 199 -35.50 27.13 18.95
CA HIS A 199 -35.98 28.16 18.03
C HIS A 199 -34.84 29.01 17.43
N GLY A 200 -35.04 29.49 16.20
CA GLY A 200 -34.52 30.80 15.79
C GLY A 200 -33.99 30.93 14.36
N GLY A 201 -34.83 31.46 13.47
CA GLY A 201 -34.45 32.53 12.53
C GLY A 201 -33.73 32.19 11.22
N GLY A 202 -34.46 32.34 10.09
CA GLY A 202 -34.05 32.92 8.79
C GLY A 202 -32.82 32.34 8.07
N SER A 203 -32.81 32.09 6.75
CA SER A 203 -33.58 32.67 5.65
C SER A 203 -33.28 31.90 4.36
N CYS A 204 -34.21 31.99 3.43
CA CYS A 204 -34.25 31.49 2.05
C CYS A 204 -32.94 31.79 1.26
N SER A 205 -32.54 30.98 0.29
CA SER A 205 -33.23 30.91 -0.99
C SER A 205 -32.61 29.84 -1.90
N GLY A 206 -33.47 28.99 -2.46
CA GLY A 206 -33.16 28.23 -3.65
C GLY A 206 -33.42 29.08 -4.89
N THR A 207 -32.59 28.89 -5.91
CA THR A 207 -32.99 29.05 -7.31
C THR A 207 -32.44 27.86 -8.08
N GLY A 208 -33.34 27.04 -8.60
CA GLY A 208 -33.05 26.04 -9.61
C GLY A 208 -33.31 26.62 -11.00
N ALA A 209 -32.51 26.19 -11.97
CA ALA A 209 -32.83 26.11 -13.39
C ALA A 209 -31.77 25.16 -13.99
N ALA A 210 -32.07 23.90 -14.31
CA ALA A 210 -32.92 23.39 -15.39
C ALA A 210 -32.26 23.47 -16.78
N GLY A 211 -32.12 22.29 -17.41
CA GLY A 211 -31.77 22.07 -18.82
C GLY A 211 -30.47 21.28 -18.98
N GLY A 212 -30.40 20.03 -19.43
CA GLY A 212 -31.40 19.16 -20.05
C GLY A 212 -30.75 18.36 -21.18
N LEU A 213 -30.65 17.02 -20.98
CA LEU A 213 -30.79 15.91 -21.95
C LEU A 213 -29.86 15.87 -23.18
N SER A 214 -29.46 14.77 -23.80
CA SER A 214 -29.38 13.30 -23.60
C SER A 214 -28.80 12.74 -24.92
N PHE A 215 -28.53 11.43 -24.97
CA PHE A 215 -28.34 10.59 -26.18
C PHE A 215 -26.95 10.52 -26.84
N TRP A 216 -26.21 9.43 -26.57
CA TRP A 216 -26.24 8.23 -27.42
C TRP A 216 -25.54 7.05 -26.72
N ALA A 217 -26.21 5.90 -26.73
CA ALA A 217 -25.67 4.58 -26.43
C ALA A 217 -25.70 3.76 -27.73
N ALA A 218 -24.63 3.02 -28.04
CA ALA A 218 -24.69 1.64 -28.57
C ALA A 218 -23.31 1.12 -29.04
N ALA A 219 -22.97 -0.05 -28.50
CA ALA A 219 -22.37 -1.22 -29.14
C ALA A 219 -20.93 -1.16 -29.72
N ALA A 220 -20.01 -1.92 -29.09
CA ALA A 220 -19.42 -3.11 -29.71
C ALA A 220 -18.52 -3.89 -28.71
N GLY A 221 -18.86 -5.17 -28.50
CA GLY A 221 -17.91 -6.28 -28.45
C GLY A 221 -17.02 -6.42 -27.21
N GLY A 222 -17.47 -7.24 -26.26
CA GLY A 222 -16.58 -7.85 -25.28
C GLY A 222 -15.58 -8.80 -25.93
N VAL A 223 -14.34 -8.78 -25.44
CA VAL A 223 -13.44 -9.92 -25.52
C VAL A 223 -12.79 -10.09 -24.14
N MET A 224 -13.39 -11.00 -23.40
CA MET A 224 -12.83 -11.69 -22.25
C MET A 224 -11.69 -12.58 -22.75
N TRP A 225 -10.45 -12.33 -22.34
CA TRP A 225 -9.34 -13.26 -22.53
C TRP A 225 -8.99 -13.92 -21.19
N PRO A 226 -9.10 -15.26 -21.08
CA PRO A 226 -8.57 -16.04 -19.97
C PRO A 226 -7.14 -16.54 -20.25
N CYS A 227 -6.44 -16.87 -19.14
CA CYS A 227 -5.11 -17.49 -18.99
C CYS A 227 -3.85 -16.61 -19.12
#